data_AF-A0A359BG84-F1
#
_entry.id   AF-A0A359BG84-F1
#
_cell.length_a   1.000
_cell.length_b   1.000
_cell.length_c   1.000
_cell.angle_alpha   90.00
_cell.angle_beta   90.00
_cell.angle_gamma   90.00
#
_symmetry.space_group_name_H-M   'P 1'
#
loop_
_entity.id
_entity.type
_entity.pdbx_description
1 polymer ?
#
loop_
_entity_poly.entity_id
_entity_poly.type
_entity_poly.pdbx_seq_one_letter_code
_entity_poly.pdbx_strand_id
1 'polypeptide(L)'
;LWYDGDPDFTRVDWKHGVVFPPADQQFHQHFNTSTNPARYLATGIGGTRYPFTTANRRSLLGIKPGEKGAVSTSIKDGGDQVEYEDQKPDIHRIWLEEMRKNGVDAKMEKFIPNP
;
A
#
# COMPACT_ATOMS: atom_id res chain seq x y z
N LEU A 1 -1.20 -8.33 3.60
CA LEU A 1 -2.59 -8.01 4.01
C LEU A 1 -2.69 -8.18 5.51
N TRP A 2 -3.13 -7.17 6.24
CA TRP A 2 -3.33 -7.26 7.69
C TRP A 2 -4.34 -6.19 8.14
N TYR A 3 -4.95 -6.38 9.30
CA TYR A 3 -5.72 -5.34 9.99
C TYR A 3 -4.87 -4.65 11.05
N ASP A 4 -5.31 -3.46 11.49
CA ASP A 4 -4.64 -2.76 12.58
C ASP A 4 -4.60 -3.64 13.85
N GLY A 5 -3.46 -3.65 14.53
CA GLY A 5 -3.20 -4.50 15.69
C GLY A 5 -2.89 -5.97 15.38
N ASP A 6 -3.03 -6.44 14.13
CA ASP A 6 -2.67 -7.81 13.79
C ASP A 6 -1.15 -8.05 13.98
N PRO A 7 -0.76 -9.12 14.69
CA PRO A 7 0.64 -9.46 14.85
C PRO A 7 1.26 -9.85 13.51
N ASP A 8 0.52 -10.63 12.72
CA ASP A 8 0.96 -11.24 11.47
C ASP A 8 0.33 -10.56 10.24
N PHE A 9 0.79 -10.96 9.06
CA PHE A 9 0.24 -10.53 7.79
C PHE A 9 0.17 -11.68 6.78
N THR A 10 -0.84 -11.65 5.92
CA THR A 10 -0.92 -12.56 4.78
C THR A 10 -0.08 -12.03 3.62
N ARG A 11 0.92 -12.79 3.20
CA ARG A 11 1.70 -12.55 1.97
C ARG A 11 0.96 -13.15 0.77
N VAL A 12 0.92 -12.40 -0.33
CA VAL A 12 0.39 -12.86 -1.62
C VAL A 12 1.49 -12.75 -2.66
N ASP A 13 2.03 -13.89 -3.08
CA ASP A 13 2.95 -13.95 -4.21
C ASP A 13 2.15 -13.84 -5.51
N TRP A 14 2.29 -12.70 -6.18
CA TRP A 14 1.53 -12.39 -7.38
C TRP A 14 2.39 -12.50 -8.64
N LYS A 15 1.74 -12.85 -9.74
CA LYS A 15 2.31 -12.87 -11.10
C LYS A 15 1.30 -12.26 -12.06
N HIS A 16 1.67 -12.13 -13.33
CA HIS A 16 0.74 -11.66 -14.35
C HIS A 16 -0.58 -12.45 -14.32
N GLY A 17 -1.70 -11.74 -14.31
CA GLY A 17 -3.05 -12.31 -14.25
C GLY A 17 -3.60 -12.60 -12.85
N VAL A 18 -2.84 -12.36 -11.78
CA VAL A 18 -3.35 -12.47 -10.41
C VAL A 18 -4.28 -11.30 -10.08
N VAL A 19 -5.43 -11.62 -9.52
CA VAL A 19 -6.39 -10.66 -8.95
C VAL A 19 -6.57 -11.02 -7.48
N PHE A 20 -6.38 -10.06 -6.59
CA PHE A 20 -6.73 -10.22 -5.18
C PHE A 20 -7.44 -8.95 -4.69
N PRO A 21 -8.64 -9.05 -4.12
CA PRO A 21 -9.34 -7.91 -3.53
C PRO A 21 -9.01 -7.80 -2.04
N PRO A 22 -8.28 -6.76 -1.58
CA PRO A 22 -8.18 -6.51 -0.14
C PRO A 22 -9.59 -6.24 0.42
N ALA A 23 -9.84 -6.74 1.63
CA ALA A 23 -11.08 -6.44 2.34
C ALA A 23 -11.13 -4.97 2.76
N ASP A 24 -12.32 -4.47 3.13
CA ASP A 24 -12.47 -3.10 3.60
C ASP A 24 -11.55 -2.84 4.81
N GLN A 25 -10.92 -1.67 4.83
CA GLN A 25 -9.94 -1.23 5.84
C GLN A 25 -8.75 -2.17 6.07
N GLN A 26 -8.44 -3.07 5.13
CA GLN A 26 -7.29 -3.96 5.23
C GLN A 26 -6.04 -3.30 4.65
N PHE A 27 -4.99 -3.16 5.47
CA PHE A 27 -3.71 -2.67 5.02
C PHE A 27 -3.04 -3.65 4.05
N HIS A 28 -2.38 -3.07 3.05
CA HIS A 28 -1.64 -3.81 2.03
C HIS A 28 -0.56 -2.94 1.41
N GLN A 29 0.54 -3.57 1.01
CA GLN A 29 1.66 -2.93 0.33
C GLN A 29 2.01 -3.77 -0.89
N HIS A 30 2.35 -3.09 -1.99
CA HIS A 30 2.70 -3.71 -3.26
C HIS A 30 4.21 -3.64 -3.45
N PHE A 31 4.85 -4.79 -3.65
CA PHE A 31 6.27 -4.89 -3.97
C PHE A 31 6.44 -5.54 -5.33
N ASN A 32 7.33 -4.98 -6.16
CA ASN A 32 7.83 -5.61 -7.37
C ASN A 32 9.31 -5.90 -7.19
N THR A 33 9.67 -7.17 -7.26
CA THR A 33 11.06 -7.64 -7.15
C THR A 33 11.59 -8.22 -8.47
N SER A 34 10.83 -8.06 -9.56
CA SER A 34 11.20 -8.51 -10.89
C SER A 34 12.16 -7.52 -11.57
N THR A 35 13.01 -8.04 -12.44
CA THR A 35 13.80 -7.24 -13.40
C THR A 35 12.93 -6.63 -14.51
N ASN A 36 11.67 -7.07 -14.63
CA ASN A 36 10.70 -6.54 -15.58
C ASN A 36 9.72 -5.56 -14.91
N PRO A 37 9.35 -4.46 -15.60
CA PRO A 37 8.33 -3.55 -15.10
C PRO A 37 6.98 -4.25 -14.86
N ALA A 38 6.34 -3.90 -13.74
CA ALA A 38 4.99 -4.32 -13.41
C ALA A 38 3.99 -3.19 -13.67
N ARG A 39 2.77 -3.56 -14.05
CA ARG A 39 1.61 -2.67 -14.04
C ARG A 39 0.45 -3.38 -13.35
N TYR A 40 -0.23 -2.65 -12.48
CA TYR A 40 -1.46 -3.11 -11.87
C TYR A 40 -2.57 -2.10 -12.16
N LEU A 41 -3.81 -2.58 -12.11
CA LEU A 41 -5.02 -1.78 -12.24
C LEU A 41 -5.84 -1.96 -10.97
N ALA A 42 -6.02 -0.87 -10.23
CA ALA A 42 -6.95 -0.85 -9.11
C ALA A 42 -8.34 -0.46 -9.64
N THR A 43 -9.34 -1.26 -9.29
CA THR A 43 -10.75 -0.95 -9.56
C THR A 43 -11.51 -0.88 -8.24
N GLY A 44 -12.56 -0.07 -8.23
CA GLY A 44 -13.39 0.12 -7.05
C GLY A 44 -14.75 0.66 -7.44
N ILE A 45 -15.67 0.69 -6.48
CA ILE A 45 -16.98 1.30 -6.67
C ILE A 45 -16.79 2.81 -6.57
N GLY A 46 -17.12 3.57 -7.62
CA GLY A 46 -16.96 5.02 -7.66
C GLY A 46 -15.53 5.48 -7.97
N GLY A 47 -15.25 6.76 -7.73
CA GLY A 47 -13.92 7.34 -7.94
C GLY A 47 -13.88 8.83 -7.58
N THR A 48 -12.76 9.50 -7.89
CA THR A 48 -12.60 10.94 -7.60
C THR A 48 -13.64 11.81 -8.29
N ARG A 49 -14.06 11.45 -9.52
CA ARG A 49 -15.13 12.15 -10.24
C ARG A 49 -16.51 11.89 -9.64
N TYR A 50 -16.77 10.66 -9.20
CA TYR A 50 -18.07 10.23 -8.67
C TYR A 50 -17.89 9.38 -7.40
N PRO A 51 -17.71 10.01 -6.23
CA PRO A 51 -17.57 9.29 -4.97
C PRO A 51 -18.95 8.83 -4.48
N PHE A 52 -19.37 7.63 -4.91
CA PHE A 52 -20.73 7.12 -4.68
C PHE A 52 -21.12 6.92 -3.20
N THR A 53 -20.15 6.87 -2.29
CA THR A 53 -20.39 6.71 -0.85
C THR A 53 -19.62 7.77 -0.07
N THR A 54 -20.06 8.04 1.17
CA THR A 54 -19.31 8.90 2.10
C THR A 54 -17.91 8.34 2.37
N ALA A 55 -17.77 7.01 2.44
CA ALA A 55 -16.48 6.35 2.60
C ALA A 55 -15.55 6.63 1.40
N ASN A 56 -16.06 6.52 0.16
CA ASN A 56 -15.29 6.87 -1.05
C ASN A 56 -14.88 8.34 -1.06
N ARG A 57 -15.76 9.24 -0.61
CA ARG A 57 -15.44 10.66 -0.51
C ARG A 57 -14.33 10.92 0.50
N ARG A 58 -14.45 10.38 1.74
CA ARG A 58 -13.40 10.47 2.77
C ARG A 58 -12.07 9.94 2.22
N SER A 59 -12.10 8.75 1.66
CA SER A 59 -10.91 8.05 1.16
C SER A 59 -10.20 8.86 0.07
N LEU A 60 -10.93 9.26 -0.99
CA LEU A 60 -10.32 9.81 -2.20
C LEU A 60 -10.14 11.33 -2.21
N LEU A 61 -10.96 12.08 -1.46
CA LEU A 61 -11.03 13.54 -1.57
C LEU A 61 -11.00 14.29 -0.23
N GLY A 62 -11.33 13.63 0.88
CA GLY A 62 -11.64 14.30 2.15
C GLY A 62 -13.12 14.68 2.26
N ILE A 63 -13.56 15.03 3.47
CA ILE A 63 -14.97 15.35 3.77
C ILE A 63 -15.22 16.84 3.66
N LYS A 64 -14.32 17.66 4.21
CA LYS A 64 -14.43 19.11 4.21
C LYS A 64 -13.62 19.73 3.06
N PRO A 65 -14.00 20.92 2.58
CA PRO A 65 -13.19 21.65 1.60
C PRO A 65 -11.75 21.84 2.09
N GLY A 66 -10.78 21.48 1.24
CA GLY A 66 -9.35 21.62 1.54
C GLY A 66 -8.72 20.45 2.30
N GLU A 67 -9.51 19.46 2.73
CA GLU A 67 -8.95 18.20 3.27
C GLU A 67 -8.30 17.36 2.15
N LYS A 68 -7.30 16.57 2.52
CA LYS A 68 -6.76 15.52 1.65
C LYS A 68 -7.58 14.24 1.82
N GLY A 69 -7.55 13.39 0.81
CA GLY A 69 -8.09 12.03 0.93
C GLY A 69 -7.40 11.25 2.04
N ALA A 70 -8.16 10.44 2.78
CA ALA A 70 -7.61 9.63 3.86
C ALA A 70 -6.53 8.65 3.36
N VAL A 71 -6.64 8.11 2.14
CA VAL A 71 -5.60 7.24 1.55
C VAL A 71 -4.34 7.98 1.10
N SER A 72 -4.28 9.30 1.28
CA SER A 72 -3.10 10.14 1.06
C SER A 72 -2.71 10.93 2.31
N THR A 73 -3.20 10.48 3.47
CA THR A 73 -2.97 11.09 4.78
C THR A 73 -2.49 10.00 5.74
N SER A 74 -1.43 10.29 6.50
CA SER A 74 -0.85 9.33 7.44
C SER A 74 -1.89 8.86 8.46
N ILE A 75 -1.80 7.60 8.89
CA ILE A 75 -2.57 7.08 10.04
C ILE A 75 -2.34 7.91 11.32
N LYS A 76 -1.14 8.48 11.48
CA LYS A 76 -0.79 9.34 12.63
C LYS A 76 -1.58 10.65 12.64
N ASP A 77 -2.01 11.09 11.46
CA ASP A 77 -2.81 12.29 11.24
C ASP A 77 -4.31 11.97 11.06
N GLY A 78 -4.74 10.73 11.33
CA GLY A 78 -6.13 10.28 11.21
C GLY A 78 -6.55 9.83 9.80
N GLY A 79 -5.59 9.63 8.91
CA GLY A 79 -5.79 9.03 7.59
C GLY A 79 -5.67 7.50 7.58
N ASP A 80 -5.41 6.95 6.39
CA ASP A 80 -5.38 5.51 6.13
C ASP A 80 -4.03 5.06 5.50
N GLN A 81 -3.02 5.94 5.46
CA GLN A 81 -1.71 5.66 4.87
C GLN A 81 -0.67 5.30 5.94
N VAL A 82 0.01 4.16 5.76
CA VAL A 82 1.23 3.83 6.49
C VAL A 82 2.41 4.48 5.75
N GLU A 83 3.15 5.34 6.45
CA GLU A 83 4.33 6.00 5.87
C GLU A 83 5.52 5.04 5.75
N TYR A 84 6.51 5.39 4.93
CA TYR A 84 7.68 4.53 4.68
C TYR A 84 8.43 4.19 5.97
N GLU A 85 8.58 5.16 6.88
CA GLU A 85 9.27 5.00 8.15
C GLU A 85 8.52 4.11 9.14
N ASP A 86 7.22 3.89 8.91
CA ASP A 86 6.34 3.06 9.75
C ASP A 86 6.10 1.67 9.16
N GLN A 87 6.76 1.32 8.05
CA GLN A 87 6.69 -0.02 7.48
C GLN A 87 7.17 -1.06 8.51
N LYS A 88 6.41 -2.17 8.67
CA LYS A 88 6.84 -3.29 9.53
C LYS A 88 8.24 -3.78 9.08
N PRO A 89 9.25 -3.82 9.99
CA PRO A 89 10.62 -4.19 9.63
C PRO A 89 10.74 -5.57 8.94
N ASP A 90 9.90 -6.52 9.33
CA ASP A 90 9.86 -7.84 8.72
C ASP A 90 9.49 -7.81 7.24
N ILE A 91 8.56 -6.93 6.83
CA ILE A 91 8.19 -6.76 5.42
C ILE A 91 9.37 -6.17 4.64
N HIS A 92 10.09 -5.21 5.22
CA HIS A 92 11.25 -4.60 4.58
C HIS A 92 12.36 -5.63 4.34
N ARG A 93 12.69 -6.43 5.36
CA ARG A 93 13.66 -7.53 5.27
C ARG A 93 13.29 -8.54 4.18
N ILE A 94 12.02 -8.97 4.13
CA ILE A 94 11.54 -9.90 3.09
C ILE A 94 11.74 -9.29 1.70
N TRP A 95 11.38 -8.02 1.51
CA TRP A 95 11.55 -7.34 0.24
C TRP A 95 13.02 -7.27 -0.19
N LEU A 96 13.94 -6.87 0.70
CA LEU A 96 15.37 -6.83 0.41
C LEU A 96 15.94 -8.20 0.03
N GLU A 97 15.51 -9.26 0.73
CA GLU A 97 15.94 -10.62 0.42
C GLU A 97 15.47 -11.05 -0.98
N GLU A 98 14.21 -10.76 -1.33
CA GLU A 98 13.66 -11.07 -2.64
C GLU A 98 14.29 -10.24 -3.77
N MET A 99 14.60 -8.96 -3.53
CA MET A 99 15.36 -8.13 -4.46
C MET A 99 16.74 -8.74 -4.74
N ARG A 100 17.47 -9.14 -3.69
CA ARG A 100 18.78 -9.80 -3.81
C ARG A 100 18.69 -11.12 -4.58
N LYS A 101 17.69 -11.96 -4.28
CA LYS A 101 17.47 -13.25 -4.98
C LYS A 101 17.24 -13.06 -6.48
N ASN A 102 16.54 -11.99 -6.85
CA ASN A 102 16.20 -11.68 -8.23
C ASN A 102 17.27 -10.82 -8.95
N GLY A 103 18.36 -10.45 -8.26
CA GLY A 103 19.43 -9.63 -8.82
C GLY A 103 19.00 -8.19 -9.13
N VAL A 104 18.09 -7.63 -8.34
CA VAL A 104 17.60 -6.26 -8.48
C VAL A 104 18.11 -5.40 -7.32
N ASP A 105 18.62 -4.22 -7.65
CA ASP A 105 19.05 -3.25 -6.63
C ASP A 105 17.83 -2.57 -5.98
N ALA A 106 17.77 -2.61 -4.66
CA ALA A 106 16.91 -1.72 -3.89
C ALA A 106 17.38 -0.27 -4.08
N LYS A 107 16.43 0.66 -4.20
CA LYS A 107 16.68 2.10 -4.40
C LYS A 107 15.77 2.94 -3.50
N MET A 108 15.62 2.49 -2.26
CA MET A 108 14.69 3.08 -1.28
C MET A 108 15.41 3.69 -0.08
N GLU A 109 16.73 3.75 -0.09
CA GLU A 109 17.57 4.22 1.04
C GLU A 109 17.25 5.67 1.41
N LYS A 110 16.78 6.47 0.45
CA LYS A 110 16.32 7.84 0.69
C LYS A 110 15.07 7.91 1.58
N PHE A 111 14.19 6.92 1.47
CA PHE A 111 12.89 6.88 2.15
C PHE A 111 12.92 5.99 3.39
N ILE A 112 13.75 4.94 3.38
CA ILE A 112 13.93 4.00 4.48
C ILE A 112 15.44 3.89 4.72
N PRO A 113 16.02 4.79 5.53
CA PRO A 113 17.47 4.90 5.66
C PRO A 113 18.11 3.75 6.45
N ASN A 114 17.33 3.01 7.24
CA ASN A 114 17.80 1.89 8.04
C ASN A 114 17.11 0.59 7.59
N PRO A 115 17.77 -0.25 6.79
CA PRO A 115 17.24 -1.56 6.41
C PRO A 115 17.26 -2.57 7.56
#